data_AF-A0A972MMJ4-F1
#
_entry.id   AF-A0A972MMJ4-F1
#
_cell.length_a   1.000
_cell.length_b   1.000
_cell.length_c   1.000
_cell.angle_alpha   90.00
_cell.angle_beta   90.00
_cell.angle_gamma   90.00
#
_symmetry.space_group_name_H-M   'P 1'
#
loop_
_entity.id
_entity.type
_entity.pdbx_description
1 polymer ?
#
loop_
_entity_poly.entity_id
_entity_poly.type
_entity_poly.pdbx_seq_one_letter_code
_entity_poly.pdbx_strand_id
1 'polypeptide(L)'
;MQSNEHLPIGYRIGGHYEIVKILGQGGFGIVYLVKDIHRLDALFVIKELFSRDFSYRYRDGRSVYNKAEAKNIFEKIKADIISEVNILRKIRNRNIVEA
;
A
#
# COMPACT_ATOMS: atom_id res chain seq x y z
N MET A 1 0.75 14.57 18.71
CA MET A 1 1.45 14.75 17.42
C MET A 1 0.61 14.04 16.37
N GLN A 2 0.10 14.74 15.36
CA GLN A 2 -0.66 14.10 14.28
C GLN A 2 0.26 13.12 13.55
N SER A 3 -0.03 11.82 13.63
CA SER A 3 0.60 10.81 12.80
C SER A 3 0.14 11.04 11.36
N ASN A 4 1.06 11.50 10.50
CA ASN A 4 0.77 11.52 9.07
C ASN A 4 0.95 10.10 8.56
N GLU A 5 -0.09 9.27 8.69
CA GLU A 5 -0.05 7.84 8.35
C GLU A 5 0.16 7.60 6.85
N HIS A 6 -0.30 8.56 6.04
CA HIS A 6 -0.35 8.49 4.59
C HIS A 6 0.90 9.09 3.95
N LEU A 7 1.30 8.51 2.82
CA LEU A 7 2.18 9.18 1.87
C LEU A 7 1.45 10.41 1.28
N PRO A 8 2.16 11.53 1.05
CA PRO A 8 1.54 12.75 0.56
C PRO A 8 1.11 12.61 -0.91
N ILE A 9 0.07 13.34 -1.29
CA ILE A 9 -0.32 13.51 -2.70
C ILE A 9 0.87 14.11 -3.47
N GLY A 10 1.12 13.60 -4.67
CA GLY A 10 2.28 13.95 -5.49
C GLY A 10 3.56 13.15 -5.16
N TYR A 11 3.57 12.34 -4.09
CA TYR A 11 4.68 11.42 -3.84
C TYR A 11 4.79 10.37 -4.95
N ARG A 12 6.01 10.02 -5.35
CA ARG A 12 6.27 9.02 -6.40
C ARG A 12 6.82 7.74 -5.82
N ILE A 13 5.96 6.73 -5.71
CA ILE A 13 6.35 5.39 -5.28
C ILE A 13 7.18 4.75 -6.39
N GLY A 14 8.38 4.25 -6.06
CA GLY A 14 9.31 3.70 -7.04
C GLY A 14 9.78 4.71 -8.11
N GLY A 15 9.59 6.01 -7.87
CA GLY A 15 9.98 7.08 -8.79
C GLY A 15 9.02 7.36 -9.96
N HIS A 16 7.97 6.56 -10.16
CA HIS A 16 7.08 6.70 -11.33
C HIS A 16 5.58 6.56 -11.04
N TYR A 17 5.18 5.92 -9.94
CA TYR A 17 3.78 5.90 -9.52
C TYR A 17 3.45 7.11 -8.65
N GLU A 18 2.93 8.16 -9.26
CA GLU A 18 2.57 9.40 -8.57
C GLU A 18 1.20 9.27 -7.88
N ILE A 19 1.16 9.53 -6.57
CA ILE A 19 -0.09 9.46 -5.78
C ILE A 19 -1.00 10.62 -6.16
N VAL A 20 -2.20 10.27 -6.64
CA VAL A 20 -3.24 11.24 -7.03
C VAL A 20 -4.26 11.41 -5.91
N LYS A 21 -4.63 10.32 -5.24
CA LYS A 21 -5.68 10.33 -4.20
C LYS A 21 -5.52 9.16 -3.23
N ILE A 22 -5.89 9.37 -1.97
CA ILE A 22 -6.12 8.29 -1.02
C ILE A 22 -7.54 7.75 -1.25
N LEU A 23 -7.66 6.49 -1.66
CA LEU A 23 -8.95 5.84 -1.93
C LEU A 23 -9.60 5.31 -0.66
N GLY A 24 -8.80 4.87 0.30
CA GLY A 24 -9.31 4.40 1.58
C GLY A 24 -8.21 3.82 2.47
N GLN A 25 -8.57 3.60 3.73
CA GLN A 25 -7.69 2.97 4.71
C GLN A 25 -8.50 1.97 5.54
N GLY A 26 -8.05 0.72 5.57
CA GLY A 26 -8.58 -0.32 6.44
C GLY A 26 -7.78 -0.47 7.74
N GLY A 27 -7.94 -1.58 8.44
CA GLY A 27 -7.09 -1.94 9.58
C GLY A 27 -5.69 -2.42 9.19
N PHE A 28 -5.50 -2.84 7.93
CA PHE A 28 -4.29 -3.54 7.46
C PHE A 28 -3.62 -2.91 6.24
N GLY A 29 -4.19 -1.85 5.68
CA GLY A 29 -3.54 -1.16 4.57
C GLY A 29 -4.16 0.16 4.18
N ILE A 30 -3.39 0.94 3.44
CA ILE A 30 -3.81 2.19 2.81
C ILE A 30 -3.87 1.94 1.30
N VAL A 31 -4.94 2.39 0.66
CA VAL A 31 -5.17 2.23 -0.78
C VAL A 31 -5.03 3.58 -1.44
N TYR A 32 -4.09 3.70 -2.39
CA TYR A 32 -3.82 4.91 -3.15
C TYR A 32 -4.23 4.72 -4.61
N LEU A 33 -4.88 5.73 -5.19
CA LEU A 33 -4.95 5.92 -6.63
C LEU A 33 -3.63 6.56 -7.08
N VAL A 34 -2.98 5.95 -8.04
CA VAL A 34 -1.73 6.45 -8.62
C VAL A 34 -1.86 6.56 -10.13
N LYS A 35 -1.07 7.44 -10.72
CA LYS A 35 -0.81 7.44 -12.16
C LYS A 35 0.63 6.99 -12.42
N ASP A 36 0.85 6.19 -13.45
CA ASP A 36 2.18 5.84 -13.91
C ASP A 36 2.68 6.84 -14.96
N ILE A 37 3.64 7.68 -14.58
CA ILE A 37 4.18 8.73 -15.45
C ILE A 37 4.96 8.18 -16.64
N HIS A 38 5.32 6.89 -16.63
CA HIS A 38 5.98 6.22 -17.76
C HIS A 38 4.99 5.56 -18.72
N ARG A 39 3.70 5.48 -18.36
CA ARG A 39 2.65 4.82 -19.14
C ARG A 39 1.49 5.76 -19.47
N LEU A 40 1.80 6.95 -20.00
CA LEU A 40 0.82 7.95 -20.42
C LEU A 40 -0.20 8.29 -19.32
N ASP A 41 0.27 8.40 -18.07
CA ASP A 41 -0.56 8.65 -16.89
C ASP A 41 -1.68 7.60 -16.66
N ALA A 42 -1.47 6.36 -17.12
CA ALA A 42 -2.38 5.26 -16.84
C ALA A 42 -2.59 5.11 -15.32
N LEU A 43 -3.86 4.91 -14.93
CA LEU A 43 -4.26 4.83 -13.53
C LEU A 43 -4.11 3.42 -12.99
N PHE A 44 -3.53 3.32 -11.79
CA PHE A 44 -3.36 2.09 -11.03
C PHE A 44 -3.78 2.31 -9.58
N VAL A 45 -3.88 1.21 -8.84
CA VAL A 45 -4.09 1.21 -7.40
C VAL A 45 -2.87 0.59 -6.73
N ILE A 46 -2.36 1.25 -5.69
CA ILE A 46 -1.33 0.69 -4.81
C ILE A 46 -1.94 0.48 -3.42
N LYS A 47 -1.84 -0.75 -2.91
CA LYS A 47 -2.19 -1.11 -1.53
C LYS A 47 -0.92 -1.18 -0.70
N GLU A 48 -0.67 -0.19 0.13
CA GLU A 48 0.44 -0.17 1.08
C GLU A 48 0.08 -1.01 2.30
N LEU A 49 0.98 -1.91 2.70
CA LEU A 49 0.89 -2.63 3.96
C LEU A 49 1.15 -1.66 5.11
N PHE A 50 0.07 -1.28 5.80
CA PHE A 50 0.11 -0.36 6.94
C PHE A 50 -1.01 -0.74 7.89
N SER A 51 -0.67 -1.17 9.10
CA SER A 51 -1.67 -1.44 10.12
C SER A 51 -1.72 -0.33 11.16
N ARG A 52 -2.94 0.13 11.47
CA ARG A 52 -3.13 1.21 12.44
C ARG A 52 -2.68 0.82 13.86
N ASP A 53 -2.77 -0.46 14.20
CA ASP A 53 -2.51 -0.91 15.57
C ASP A 53 -1.01 -1.06 15.86
N PHE A 54 -0.21 -1.34 14.83
CA PHE A 54 1.19 -1.70 15.00
C PHE A 54 2.16 -1.06 14.02
N SER A 55 1.72 -0.30 13.02
CA SER A 55 2.59 0.44 12.11
C SER A 55 2.60 1.93 12.45
N TYR A 56 3.70 2.60 12.17
CA TYR A 56 3.80 4.06 12.23
C TYR A 56 4.68 4.59 11.09
N ARG A 57 4.36 5.80 10.63
CA ARG A 57 5.19 6.55 9.67
C ARG A 57 6.36 7.18 10.42
N TYR A 58 7.58 6.99 9.93
CA TYR A 58 8.74 7.66 10.50
C TYR A 58 8.71 9.17 10.21
N ARG A 59 9.59 9.92 10.88
CA ARG A 59 9.65 11.39 10.77
C ARG A 59 9.99 11.88 9.35
N ASP A 60 10.53 11.01 8.50
CA ASP A 60 10.77 11.29 7.09
C ASP A 60 9.48 11.35 6.24
N GLY A 61 8.33 10.98 6.82
CA GLY A 61 7.03 10.95 6.13
C GLY A 61 6.93 9.87 5.04
N ARG A 62 7.89 8.95 4.95
CA ARG A 62 8.01 7.99 3.84
C ARG A 62 8.18 6.57 4.33
N SER A 63 8.96 6.34 5.37
CA SER A 63 9.27 5.00 5.86
C SER A 63 8.19 4.48 6.82
N VAL A 64 7.74 3.24 6.61
CA VAL A 64 6.88 2.52 7.57
C VAL A 64 7.77 1.73 8.53
N TYR A 65 7.48 1.81 9.81
CA TYR A 65 8.04 0.91 10.80
C TYR A 65 6.92 0.23 11.57
N ASN A 66 7.20 -0.96 12.12
CA ASN A 66 6.30 -1.64 13.02
C ASN A 66 6.81 -1.52 14.46
N LYS A 67 5.88 -1.54 15.42
CA LYS A 67 6.19 -1.73 16.84
C LYS A 67 6.93 -3.06 17.03
N ALA A 68 7.83 -3.12 18.00
CA ALA A 68 8.72 -4.27 18.19
C ALA A 68 7.92 -5.57 18.47
N GLU A 69 6.85 -5.48 19.24
CA GLU A 69 5.96 -6.60 19.58
C GLU A 69 5.20 -7.17 18.38
N ALA A 70 5.11 -6.43 17.28
CA ALA A 70 4.31 -6.81 16.12
C ALA A 70 5.11 -7.55 15.03
N LYS A 71 6.37 -7.90 15.27
CA LYS A 71 7.22 -8.59 14.28
C LYS A 71 6.54 -9.83 13.69
N ASN A 72 5.99 -10.70 14.54
CA ASN A 72 5.35 -11.94 14.10
C ASN A 72 4.05 -11.66 13.33
N ILE A 73 3.31 -10.63 13.72
CA ILE A 73 2.06 -10.22 13.06
C ILE A 73 2.38 -9.67 11.65
N PHE A 74 3.42 -8.84 11.54
CA PHE A 74 3.86 -8.30 10.26
C PHE A 74 4.30 -9.40 9.28
N GLU A 75 5.13 -10.34 9.73
CA GLU A 75 5.57 -11.45 8.86
C GLU A 75 4.40 -12.34 8.43
N LYS A 76 3.43 -12.57 9.32
CA LYS A 76 2.20 -13.29 8.96
C LYS A 76 1.41 -12.56 7.88
N ILE A 77 1.10 -11.28 8.07
CA ILE A 77 0.32 -10.50 7.10
C ILE A 77 1.05 -10.39 5.76
N LYS A 78 2.37 -10.22 5.79
CA LYS A 78 3.20 -10.23 4.59
C LYS A 78 3.08 -11.55 3.83
N ALA A 79 3.13 -12.69 4.52
CA ALA A 79 2.92 -14.00 3.92
C ALA A 79 1.51 -14.16 3.34
N ASP A 80 0.48 -13.71 4.06
CA ASP A 80 -0.91 -13.74 3.63
C ASP A 80 -1.13 -12.90 2.35
N ILE A 81 -0.55 -11.69 2.28
CA ILE A 81 -0.60 -10.83 1.09
C ILE A 81 0.07 -11.50 -0.11
N ILE A 82 1.25 -12.12 0.08
CA ILE A 82 1.94 -12.84 -1.01
C ILE A 82 1.08 -13.99 -1.52
N SER A 83 0.42 -14.72 -0.61
CA SER A 83 -0.51 -15.79 -0.97
C SER A 83 -1.72 -15.26 -1.76
N GLU A 84 -2.33 -14.17 -1.30
CA GLU A 84 -3.47 -13.50 -1.98
C GLU A 84 -3.08 -13.08 -3.41
N VAL A 85 -1.94 -12.40 -3.58
CA VAL A 85 -1.43 -11.97 -4.89
C VAL A 85 -1.19 -13.18 -5.80
N ASN A 86 -0.61 -14.26 -5.28
CA ASN A 86 -0.38 -15.48 -6.06
C ASN A 86 -1.68 -16.15 -6.54
N ILE A 87 -2.77 -16.03 -5.77
CA ILE A 87 -4.09 -16.49 -6.16
C ILE A 87 -4.67 -15.57 -7.24
N LEU A 88 -4.67 -14.25 -7.02
CA LEU A 88 -5.19 -13.26 -7.96
C LEU A 88 -4.53 -13.33 -9.34
N ARG A 89 -3.21 -13.56 -9.38
CA ARG A 89 -2.45 -13.71 -10.64
C ARG A 89 -2.91 -14.89 -11.51
N LYS A 90 -3.58 -15.90 -10.93
CA LYS A 90 -4.10 -17.07 -11.65
C LYS A 90 -5.52 -16.87 -12.16
N ILE A 91 -6.19 -15.79 -11.76
CA ILE A 91 -7.58 -15.52 -12.09
C ILE A 91 -7.61 -14.51 -13.24
N ARG A 92 -8.44 -14.78 -14.25
CA ARG A 92 -8.74 -13.84 -15.34
C ARG A 92 -10.25 -13.75 -15.49
N ASN A 93 -10.84 -12.77 -14.81
CA ASN A 93 -12.29 -12.56 -14.80
C ASN A 93 -12.59 -11.07 -14.67
N ARG A 94 -13.50 -10.55 -15.50
CA ARG A 94 -13.88 -9.13 -15.53
C ARG A 94 -14.45 -8.56 -14.22
N ASN A 95 -14.92 -9.42 -13.31
CA ASN A 95 -15.51 -9.04 -12.02
C ASN A 95 -14.55 -9.22 -10.85
N ILE A 96 -13.29 -9.63 -11.10
CA ILE A 96 -12.26 -9.85 -10.09
C ILE A 96 -11.08 -8.94 -10.43
N VAL A 97 -10.49 -8.31 -9.41
CA VAL A 97 -9.33 -7.45 -9.59
C VAL A 97 -8.14 -8.23 -10.15
N GLU A 98 -7.42 -7.64 -11.10
CA GLU A 98 -6.19 -8.20 -11.65
C GLU A 98 -4.97 -7.66 -10.88
N ALA A 99 -4.00 -8.55 -10.63
CA ALA A 99 -2.74 -8.27 -9.95
C ALA A 99 -1.54 -8.48 -10.88
#